data_AF-A0A4Q5SNR4-F1
#
_entry.id   AF-A0A4Q5SNR4-F1
#
_cell.length_a   1.000
_cell.length_b   1.000
_cell.length_c   1.000
_cell.angle_alpha   90.00
_cell.angle_beta   90.00
_cell.angle_gamma   90.00
#
_symmetry.space_group_name_H-M   'P 1'
#
loop_
_entity.id
_entity.type
_entity.pdbx_description
1 polymer ?
#
loop_
_entity_poly.entity_id
_entity_poly.type
_entity_poly.pdbx_seq_one_letter_code
_entity_poly.pdbx_strand_id
1 'polypeptide(L)'
;MQVKEAVANPNFIEVFTTNQGAIYQCDSENCWYIDFAGKLARFDYRCLIRLNKAINSVDIEKRLMDAQSPDMEIIFICACDDTYVLTLTQIIAFKELLQGTFVMLDLNHIIYNRLYRTAV
;
A
#
# COMPACT_ATOMS: atom_id res chain seq x y z
N MET A 1 -18.28 -10.81 28.93
CA MET A 1 -17.45 -11.91 28.43
C MET A 1 -16.55 -11.34 27.34
N GLN A 2 -15.34 -10.91 27.68
CA GLN A 2 -14.38 -10.44 26.67
C GLN A 2 -13.61 -11.66 26.19
N VAL A 3 -13.88 -12.06 24.94
CA VAL A 3 -13.02 -13.00 24.23
C VAL A 3 -11.77 -12.20 23.90
N LYS A 4 -10.72 -12.35 24.71
CA LYS A 4 -9.35 -12.01 24.29
C LYS A 4 -9.01 -13.01 23.20
N GLU A 5 -9.22 -12.63 21.95
CA GLU A 5 -8.56 -13.32 20.84
C GLU A 5 -7.06 -13.23 21.14
N ALA A 6 -6.42 -14.39 21.23
CA ALA A 6 -4.97 -14.48 21.26
C ALA A 6 -4.50 -14.01 19.88
N VAL A 7 -4.29 -12.70 19.73
CA VAL A 7 -3.70 -12.13 18.53
C VAL A 7 -2.27 -12.64 18.49
N ALA A 8 -2.04 -13.70 17.71
CA ALA A 8 -0.71 -14.04 17.26
C ALA A 8 -0.14 -12.75 16.68
N ASN A 9 0.86 -12.15 17.34
CA ASN A 9 1.41 -10.88 16.90
C ASN A 9 2.05 -11.15 15.54
N PRO A 10 1.40 -10.76 14.42
CA PRO A 10 1.90 -11.14 13.12
C PRO A 10 3.27 -10.48 12.97
N ASN A 11 4.27 -11.27 12.54
CA ASN A 11 5.60 -10.73 12.36
C ASN A 11 5.55 -9.75 11.17
N PHE A 12 5.55 -8.46 11.48
CA PHE A 12 5.55 -7.40 10.48
C PHE A 12 6.98 -7.12 10.05
N ILE A 13 7.26 -7.41 8.78
CA ILE A 13 8.51 -7.04 8.13
C ILE A 13 8.24 -5.74 7.38
N GLU A 14 8.89 -4.66 7.79
CA GLU A 14 8.80 -3.39 7.08
C GLU A 14 9.35 -3.54 5.65
N VAL A 15 8.55 -3.15 4.66
CA VAL A 15 8.94 -3.16 3.25
C VAL A 15 9.42 -1.77 2.84
N PHE A 16 8.64 -0.74 3.17
CA PHE A 16 8.95 0.65 2.86
C PHE A 16 8.16 1.60 3.76
N THR A 17 8.81 2.68 4.20
CA THR A 17 8.23 3.69 5.10
C THR A 17 8.57 5.08 4.62
N THR A 18 7.61 6.00 4.76
CA THR A 18 7.81 7.44 4.60
C THR A 18 7.30 8.17 5.85
N ASN A 19 7.45 9.49 5.88
CA ASN A 19 6.92 10.31 6.97
C ASN A 19 5.39 10.25 7.11
N GLN A 20 4.67 9.76 6.09
CA GLN A 20 3.20 9.77 6.03
C GLN A 20 2.58 8.38 6.21
N GLY A 21 3.37 7.30 6.21
CA GLY A 21 2.88 5.95 6.38
C GLY A 21 3.93 4.88 6.09
N ALA A 22 3.52 3.62 6.25
CA ALA A 22 4.39 2.47 6.08
C ALA A 22 3.64 1.29 5.47
N ILE A 23 4.35 0.44 4.73
CA ILE A 23 3.85 -0.84 4.24
C ILE A 23 4.68 -1.97 4.84
N TYR A 24 3.98 -2.94 5.42
CA TYR A 24 4.54 -4.12 6.05
C TYR A 24 4.12 -5.37 5.30
N GLN A 25 5.02 -6.35 5.25
CA GLN A 25 4.75 -7.71 4.79
C GLN A 25 4.54 -8.62 6.01
N CYS A 26 3.53 -9.47 5.93
CA CYS A 26 3.28 -10.50 6.91
C CYS A 26 3.28 -11.86 6.22
N ASP A 27 4.38 -12.60 6.36
CA ASP A 27 4.54 -13.91 5.72
C ASP A 27 3.62 -14.98 6.30
N SER A 28 3.29 -14.89 7.59
CA SER A 28 2.38 -15.83 8.24
C SER A 28 0.95 -15.74 7.70
N GLU A 29 0.53 -14.56 7.27
CA GLU A 29 -0.82 -14.31 6.74
C GLU A 29 -0.84 -14.17 5.22
N ASN A 30 0.32 -14.25 4.56
CA ASN A 30 0.51 -14.05 3.13
C ASN A 30 -0.17 -12.77 2.61
N CYS A 31 0.02 -11.67 3.34
CA CYS A 31 -0.61 -10.39 3.04
C CYS A 31 0.28 -9.20 3.41
N TRP A 32 -0.15 -8.03 2.96
CA TRP A 32 0.47 -6.75 3.22
C TRP A 32 -0.43 -5.92 4.11
N TYR A 33 0.19 -5.18 5.01
CA TYR A 33 -0.47 -4.22 5.86
C TYR A 33 -0.01 -2.83 5.48
N ILE A 34 -0.96 -1.94 5.25
CA ILE A 34 -0.70 -0.54 4.92
C ILE A 34 -1.15 0.29 6.11
N ASP A 35 -0.21 0.93 6.78
CA ASP A 35 -0.48 1.99 7.74
C ASP A 35 -0.43 3.33 7.02
N PHE A 36 -1.59 3.92 6.78
CA PHE A 36 -1.70 5.19 6.09
C PHE A 36 -2.96 5.95 6.52
N ALA A 37 -2.84 7.27 6.67
CA ALA A 37 -3.94 8.17 7.04
C ALA A 37 -4.71 7.74 8.31
N GLY A 38 -4.00 7.17 9.30
CA GLY A 38 -4.58 6.72 10.57
C GLY A 38 -5.35 5.40 10.49
N LYS A 39 -5.17 4.64 9.40
CA LYS A 39 -5.79 3.34 9.19
C LYS A 39 -4.73 2.29 8.87
N LEU A 40 -4.81 1.16 9.58
CA LEU A 40 -4.07 -0.06 9.25
C LEU A 40 -5.00 -1.01 8.48
N ALA A 41 -4.73 -1.19 7.20
CA ALA A 41 -5.57 -1.97 6.29
C ALA A 41 -4.81 -3.19 5.74
N ARG A 42 -5.52 -4.32 5.57
CA ARG A 42 -4.93 -5.58 5.11
C ARG A 42 -5.23 -5.81 3.63
N PHE A 43 -4.21 -6.13 2.86
CA PHE A 43 -4.30 -6.39 1.42
C PHE A 43 -3.63 -7.71 1.07
N ASP A 44 -4.28 -8.53 0.24
CA ASP A 44 -3.55 -9.56 -0.52
C ASP A 44 -2.75 -8.91 -1.66
N TYR A 45 -1.87 -9.68 -2.30
CA TYR A 45 -1.00 -9.15 -3.36
C TYR A 45 -1.80 -8.57 -4.53
N ARG A 46 -2.91 -9.22 -4.88
CA ARG A 46 -3.75 -8.83 -6.02
C ARG A 46 -4.44 -7.50 -5.74
N CYS A 47 -4.98 -7.33 -4.54
CA CYS A 47 -5.60 -6.09 -4.09
C CYS A 47 -4.57 -4.98 -3.96
N LEU A 48 -3.35 -5.27 -3.50
CA LEU A 48 -2.25 -4.29 -3.46
C LEU A 48 -1.91 -3.76 -4.86
N ILE A 49 -1.81 -4.62 -5.88
CA ILE A 49 -1.59 -4.18 -7.27
C ILE A 49 -2.77 -3.34 -7.77
N ARG A 50 -4.00 -3.70 -7.43
CA ARG A 50 -5.19 -2.95 -7.85
C ARG A 50 -5.27 -1.60 -7.18
N LEU A 51 -4.92 -1.50 -5.89
CA LEU A 51 -4.76 -0.24 -5.16
C LEU A 51 -3.75 0.65 -5.87
N ASN A 52 -2.57 0.10 -6.20
CA ASN A 52 -1.53 0.83 -6.90
C ASN A 52 -2.01 1.40 -8.24
N LYS A 53 -2.76 0.61 -9.02
CA LYS A 53 -3.35 1.08 -10.28
C LYS A 53 -4.40 2.16 -10.05
N ALA A 54 -5.30 1.98 -9.08
CA ALA A 54 -6.35 2.94 -8.77
C ALA A 54 -5.77 4.29 -8.33
N ILE A 55 -4.82 4.27 -7.39
CA ILE A 55 -4.12 5.46 -6.91
C ILE A 55 -3.37 6.16 -8.05
N ASN A 56 -2.60 5.41 -8.85
CA ASN A 56 -1.85 6.01 -9.96
C ASN A 56 -2.73 6.56 -11.09
N SER A 57 -3.95 6.03 -11.27
CA SER A 57 -4.90 6.52 -12.28
C SER A 57 -5.45 7.92 -12.00
N VAL A 58 -5.34 8.40 -10.76
CA VAL A 58 -5.74 9.76 -10.40
C VAL A 58 -4.80 10.76 -11.10
N ASP A 59 -5.39 11.58 -11.97
CA ASP A 59 -4.74 12.69 -12.65
C ASP A 59 -4.73 13.93 -11.73
N ILE A 60 -3.63 14.11 -11.00
CA ILE A 60 -3.49 15.18 -10.00
C ILE A 60 -3.45 16.56 -10.67
N GLU A 61 -2.79 16.69 -11.82
CA GLU A 61 -2.63 17.97 -12.53
C GLU A 61 -3.99 18.49 -13.00
N LYS A 62 -4.77 17.62 -13.63
CA LYS A 62 -6.11 17.98 -14.09
C LYS A 62 -7.02 18.41 -12.93
N ARG A 63 -6.91 17.74 -11.77
CA ARG A 63 -7.73 18.08 -10.59
C ARG A 63 -7.30 19.41 -9.98
N LEU A 64 -5.99 19.71 -9.91
CA LEU A 64 -5.50 21.00 -9.43
C LEU A 64 -5.92 22.18 -10.33
N MET A 65 -6.11 21.95 -11.63
CA MET A 65 -6.54 22.98 -12.58
C MET A 65 -8.06 23.23 -12.58
N ASP A 66 -8.86 22.30 -12.04
CA ASP A 66 -10.32 22.42 -12.02
C ASP A 66 -10.82 22.94 -10.67
N ALA A 67 -11.16 24.23 -10.63
CA ALA A 67 -11.67 24.91 -9.45
C ALA A 67 -13.04 24.40 -8.95
N GLN A 68 -13.76 23.60 -9.75
CA GLN A 68 -15.02 22.97 -9.36
C GLN A 68 -14.83 21.53 -8.87
N SER A 69 -13.61 20.99 -8.97
CA SER A 69 -13.34 19.63 -8.54
C SER A 69 -13.27 19.54 -7.00
N PRO A 70 -13.76 18.45 -6.40
CA PRO A 70 -13.71 18.30 -4.95
C PRO A 70 -12.29 17.99 -4.47
N ASP A 71 -11.91 18.56 -3.33
CA ASP A 71 -10.59 18.38 -2.69
C ASP A 71 -10.33 16.96 -2.17
N MET A 72 -11.38 16.13 -2.10
CA MET A 72 -11.34 14.75 -1.62
C MET A 72 -11.68 13.77 -2.75
N GLU A 73 -11.11 12.57 -2.63
CA GLU A 73 -11.33 11.45 -3.53
C GLU A 73 -11.59 10.18 -2.74
N ILE A 74 -12.59 9.43 -3.18
CA ILE A 74 -12.94 8.15 -2.58
C ILE A 74 -12.32 7.06 -3.45
N ILE A 75 -11.42 6.28 -2.87
CA ILE A 75 -10.73 5.20 -3.55
C ILE A 75 -11.25 3.88 -2.99
N PHE A 76 -11.94 3.15 -3.86
CA PHE A 76 -12.51 1.84 -3.58
C PHE A 76 -11.88 0.80 -4.48
N ILE A 77 -11.51 -0.35 -3.89
CA ILE A 77 -10.99 -1.49 -4.64
C ILE A 77 -12.00 -2.62 -4.51
N CYS A 78 -12.50 -3.10 -5.65
CA CYS A 78 -13.37 -4.27 -5.64
C CYS A 78 -12.59 -5.46 -5.07
N ALA A 79 -13.19 -6.15 -4.08
CA ALA A 79 -12.62 -7.22 -3.27
C ALA A 79 -11.78 -6.80 -2.03
N CYS A 80 -11.85 -5.53 -1.62
CA CYS A 80 -11.36 -5.10 -0.31
C CYS A 80 -12.48 -4.39 0.46
N ASP A 81 -12.65 -4.70 1.74
CA ASP A 81 -13.62 -4.02 2.61
C ASP A 81 -13.16 -2.60 3.01
N ASP A 82 -11.88 -2.29 2.73
CA ASP A 82 -11.29 -1.00 3.06
C ASP A 82 -11.50 0.03 1.95
N THR A 83 -12.18 1.12 2.32
CA THR A 83 -12.30 2.32 1.50
C THR A 83 -11.38 3.41 2.05
N TYR A 84 -10.73 4.15 1.16
CA TYR A 84 -9.97 5.35 1.51
C TYR A 84 -10.71 6.60 1.05
N VAL A 85 -10.77 7.60 1.93
CA VAL A 85 -11.23 8.95 1.60
C VAL A 85 -10.02 9.85 1.79
N LEU A 86 -9.43 10.33 0.70
CA LEU A 86 -8.13 10.98 0.70
C LEU A 86 -8.22 12.37 0.09
N THR A 87 -7.45 13.29 0.65
CA THR A 87 -7.17 14.58 -0.01
C THR A 87 -6.15 14.39 -1.13
N LEU A 88 -6.06 15.35 -2.06
CA LEU A 88 -5.04 15.31 -3.13
C LEU A 88 -3.60 15.18 -2.58
N THR A 89 -3.27 15.87 -1.49
CA THR A 89 -1.95 15.75 -0.85
C THR A 89 -1.70 14.34 -0.30
N GLN A 90 -2.72 13.73 0.29
CA GLN A 90 -2.63 12.34 0.75
C GLN A 90 -2.47 11.38 -0.42
N ILE A 91 -3.11 11.63 -1.56
CA ILE A 91 -2.92 10.80 -2.77
C ILE A 91 -1.49 10.90 -3.28
N ILE A 92 -0.88 12.09 -3.29
CA ILE A 92 0.54 12.26 -3.65
C ILE A 92 1.44 11.46 -2.70
N ALA A 93 1.23 11.59 -1.39
CA ALA A 93 1.99 10.83 -0.39
C ALA A 93 1.78 9.32 -0.52
N PHE A 94 0.57 8.89 -0.88
CA PHE A 94 0.27 7.48 -1.07
C PHE A 94 0.89 6.93 -2.36
N LYS A 95 0.93 7.72 -3.44
CA LYS A 95 1.68 7.39 -4.66
C LYS A 95 3.15 7.14 -4.35
N GLU A 96 3.78 8.01 -3.58
CA GLU A 96 5.18 7.86 -3.15
C GLU A 96 5.39 6.57 -2.35
N LEU A 97 4.53 6.33 -1.35
CA LEU A 97 4.60 5.13 -0.50
C LEU A 97 4.47 3.84 -1.32
N LEU A 98 3.50 3.77 -2.22
CA LEU A 98 3.28 2.61 -3.09
C LEU A 98 4.44 2.44 -4.06
N GLN A 99 4.91 3.52 -4.69
CA GLN A 99 6.03 3.45 -5.62
C GLN A 99 7.30 2.91 -4.93
N GLY A 100 7.65 3.45 -3.75
CA GLY A 100 8.80 2.96 -2.99
C GLY A 100 8.64 1.48 -2.59
N THR A 101 7.44 1.06 -2.20
CA THR A 101 7.14 -0.34 -1.88
C THR A 101 7.38 -1.27 -3.08
N PHE A 102 6.83 -0.95 -4.25
CA PHE A 102 7.03 -1.78 -5.45
C PHE A 102 8.49 -1.80 -5.89
N VAL A 103 9.22 -0.68 -5.77
CA VAL A 103 10.66 -0.65 -6.02
C VAL A 103 11.43 -1.57 -5.07
N MET A 104 11.08 -1.60 -3.77
CA MET A 104 11.72 -2.51 -2.81
C MET A 104 11.45 -3.99 -3.12
N LEU A 105 10.22 -4.32 -3.52
CA LEU A 105 9.86 -5.68 -3.95
C LEU A 105 10.65 -6.09 -5.21
N ASP A 106 10.74 -5.22 -6.20
CA ASP A 106 11.49 -5.45 -7.43
C ASP A 106 13.00 -5.59 -7.14
N LEU A 107 13.54 -4.77 -6.24
CA LEU A 107 14.94 -4.84 -5.82
C LEU A 107 15.24 -6.18 -5.15
N ASN A 108 14.37 -6.64 -4.24
CA ASN A 108 14.51 -7.94 -3.60
C ASN A 108 14.52 -9.08 -4.65
N HIS A 109 13.61 -9.00 -5.62
CA HIS A 109 13.58 -9.95 -6.74
C HIS A 109 14.86 -9.91 -7.60
N ILE A 110 15.41 -8.72 -7.89
CA ILE A 110 16.67 -8.59 -8.63
C ILE A 110 17.83 -9.21 -7.84
N ILE A 111 17.95 -8.90 -6.55
CA ILE A 111 19.02 -9.43 -5.67
C ILE A 111 18.93 -10.95 -5.61
N TYR A 112 17.74 -11.48 -5.34
CA TYR A 112 17.50 -12.93 -5.30
C TYR A 112 17.93 -13.58 -6.61
N ASN A 113 17.50 -13.04 -7.75
CA ASN A 113 17.90 -13.55 -9.05
C ASN A 113 19.42 -13.50 -9.25
N ARG A 114 20.10 -12.43 -8.84
CA ARG A 114 21.56 -12.33 -9.02
C ARG A 114 22.34 -13.30 -8.13
N LEU A 115 21.88 -13.53 -6.90
CA LEU A 115 22.56 -14.42 -5.96
C LEU A 115 22.36 -15.89 -6.31
N TYR A 116 21.13 -16.28 -6.66
CA TYR A 116 20.78 -17.70 -6.79
C TYR A 116 20.76 -18.21 -8.23
N ARG A 117 20.65 -17.34 -9.24
CA ARG A 117 20.63 -17.77 -10.65
C ARG A 117 22.01 -18.09 -11.22
N THR A 118 23.09 -17.59 -10.63
CA THR A 118 24.47 -17.89 -11.06
C THR A 118 25.07 -19.08 -10.30
N ALA A 119 24.39 -19.60 -9.28
CA ALA A 119 24.82 -20.74 -8.48
C ALA A 119 24.46 -22.12 -9.09
N VAL A 120 24.06 -22.15 -10.37
CA VAL A 120 23.79 -23.37 -11.16
C VAL A 120 24.64 -23.37 -12.43
#